data_AF-A0A0G1Q5F9-F1
#
_entry.id   AF-A0A0G1Q5F9-F1
#
_cell.length_a   1.000
_cell.length_b   1.000
_cell.length_c   1.000
_cell.angle_alpha   90.00
_cell.angle_beta   90.00
_cell.angle_gamma   90.00
#
_symmetry.space_group_name_H-M   'P 1'
#
loop_
_entity.id
_entity.type
_entity.pdbx_description
1 polymer ?
#
loop_
_entity_poly.entity_id
_entity_poly.type
_entity_poly.pdbx_seq_one_letter_code
_entity_poly.pdbx_strand_id
1 'polypeptide(L)'
;MSLFRPTSELSATPAEVGGQRTSEILGEAIMDSVSSARDSLPEQHRAHFETLRQEIIDFTKAHGISKESLTKPDLLREATCKLSTPDLERLALLLERFEHLIVKKEPWKNTEAIEHGEKFYHIKEQYDSQVSLLEQVGILKEGAITGIDGKIYPIPTLEQ
;
A
#
# COMPACT_ATOMS: atom_id res chain seq x y z
N MET A 1 -23.83 -1.75 54.01
CA MET A 1 -24.31 -1.39 52.67
C MET A 1 -23.54 -0.16 52.21
N SER A 2 -22.76 -0.34 51.14
CA SER A 2 -21.91 0.63 50.45
C SER A 2 -22.63 1.94 50.11
N LEU A 3 -21.90 3.07 50.14
CA LEU A 3 -21.83 4.02 49.00
C LEU A 3 -20.49 4.75 49.01
N PHE A 4 -19.46 4.10 48.44
CA PHE A 4 -18.27 4.79 47.91
C PHE A 4 -18.68 5.56 46.64
N ARG A 5 -18.37 6.86 46.57
CA ARG A 5 -18.40 7.63 45.33
C ARG A 5 -16.99 8.17 45.07
N PRO A 6 -16.23 7.64 44.10
CA PRO A 6 -14.96 8.22 43.73
C PRO A 6 -15.16 9.36 42.74
N THR A 7 -14.43 10.45 42.99
CA THR A 7 -14.04 11.47 42.01
C THR A 7 -13.24 10.77 40.91
N SER A 8 -13.78 10.69 39.69
CA SER A 8 -13.00 10.29 38.51
C SER A 8 -12.47 11.56 37.86
N GLU A 9 -11.25 11.92 38.23
CA GLU A 9 -10.41 12.79 37.41
C GLU A 9 -10.04 11.97 36.16
N LEU A 10 -10.55 12.42 35.01
CA LEU A 10 -10.21 11.89 33.69
C LEU A 10 -8.73 12.19 33.42
N SER A 11 -7.89 11.17 33.58
CA SER A 11 -6.52 11.16 33.07
C SER A 11 -6.57 11.31 31.55
N ALA A 12 -6.01 12.41 31.05
CA ALA A 12 -5.75 12.63 29.64
C ALA A 12 -4.76 11.58 29.12
N THR A 13 -5.20 10.75 28.18
CA THR A 13 -4.35 9.79 27.47
C THR A 13 -3.50 10.51 26.41
N PRO A 14 -2.21 10.14 26.22
CA PRO A 14 -1.33 10.77 25.24
C PRO A 14 -1.50 10.10 23.87
N ALA A 15 -2.70 10.15 23.29
CA ALA A 15 -2.96 9.60 21.96
C ALA A 15 -2.49 10.54 20.84
N GLU A 16 -2.46 11.86 21.08
CA GLU A 16 -2.06 12.86 20.07
C GLU A 16 -0.58 12.79 19.67
N VAL A 17 0.31 12.46 20.61
CA VAL A 17 1.77 12.49 20.38
C VAL A 17 2.24 11.38 19.43
N GLY A 18 1.51 10.26 19.38
CA GLY A 18 1.80 9.13 18.49
C GLY A 18 1.41 9.41 17.04
N GLY A 19 0.20 9.93 16.81
CA GLY A 19 -0.34 10.15 15.46
C GLY A 19 0.29 11.31 14.69
N GLN A 20 0.76 12.35 15.39
CA GLN A 20 1.51 13.45 14.76
C GLN A 20 2.86 12.96 14.22
N ARG A 21 3.60 12.17 15.01
CA ARG A 21 4.91 11.64 14.59
C ARG A 21 4.80 10.67 13.42
N THR A 22 3.78 9.82 13.38
CA THR A 22 3.60 8.89 12.25
C THR A 22 3.24 9.63 10.97
N SER A 23 2.38 10.65 11.04
CA SER A 23 2.00 11.46 9.86
C SER A 23 3.18 12.25 9.29
N GLU A 24 4.02 12.82 10.15
CA GLU A 24 5.24 13.53 9.74
C GLU A 24 6.24 12.60 9.05
N ILE A 25 6.49 11.42 9.62
CA ILE A 25 7.40 10.41 9.04
C ILE A 25 6.87 9.90 7.68
N LEU A 26 5.57 9.67 7.58
CA LEU A 26 4.91 9.15 6.38
C LEU A 26 4.91 10.21 5.27
N GLY A 27 4.61 11.46 5.61
CA GLY A 27 4.70 12.61 4.71
C GLY A 27 6.13 12.87 4.21
N GLU A 28 7.13 12.81 5.10
CA GLU A 28 8.55 12.93 4.74
C GLU A 28 8.98 11.80 3.80
N ALA A 29 8.61 10.55 4.11
CA ALA A 29 8.93 9.39 3.28
C ALA A 29 8.30 9.45 1.88
N ILE A 30 7.12 10.07 1.73
CA ILE A 30 6.50 10.29 0.41
C ILE A 30 7.18 11.43 -0.35
N MET A 31 7.61 12.50 0.34
CA MET A 31 8.21 13.65 -0.36
C MET A 31 9.67 13.40 -0.74
N ASP A 32 10.48 12.84 0.16
CA ASP A 32 11.91 12.68 -0.05
C ASP A 32 12.24 11.39 -0.79
N SER A 33 12.93 11.53 -1.93
CA SER A 33 13.34 10.40 -2.78
C SER A 33 14.56 9.66 -2.21
N VAL A 34 15.21 10.25 -1.20
CA VAL A 34 16.30 9.65 -0.42
C VAL A 34 15.87 9.55 1.05
N SER A 35 14.67 9.03 1.29
CA SER A 35 14.16 8.93 2.66
C SER A 35 14.96 7.90 3.46
N SER A 36 15.34 8.27 4.68
CA SER A 36 15.87 7.34 5.68
C SER A 36 14.92 6.13 5.88
N ALA A 37 13.62 6.34 5.67
CA ALA A 37 12.60 5.30 5.63
C ALA A 37 12.89 4.24 4.56
N ARG A 38 13.20 4.63 3.32
CA ARG A 38 13.59 3.68 2.25
C ARG A 38 14.85 2.92 2.60
N ASP A 39 15.88 3.61 3.08
CA ASP A 39 17.17 2.98 3.37
C ASP A 39 17.08 1.97 4.52
N SER A 40 16.14 2.20 5.45
CA SER A 40 15.84 1.27 6.54
C SER A 40 15.10 0.00 6.11
N LEU A 41 14.62 -0.08 4.85
CA LEU A 41 13.95 -1.28 4.32
C LEU A 41 14.96 -2.30 3.79
N PRO A 42 14.66 -3.60 3.91
CA PRO A 42 15.36 -4.64 3.19
C PRO A 42 15.43 -4.33 1.69
N GLU A 43 16.56 -4.61 1.06
CA GLU A 43 16.83 -4.23 -0.33
C GLU A 43 15.75 -4.72 -1.30
N GLN A 44 15.27 -5.95 -1.09
CA GLN A 44 14.17 -6.58 -1.85
C GLN A 44 12.83 -5.82 -1.77
N HIS A 45 12.61 -4.98 -0.76
CA HIS A 45 11.36 -4.22 -0.58
C HIS A 45 11.48 -2.75 -1.00
N ARG A 46 12.68 -2.28 -1.36
CA ARG A 46 12.90 -0.90 -1.81
C ARG A 46 12.17 -0.59 -3.11
N ALA A 47 12.04 -1.56 -4.02
CA ALA A 47 11.24 -1.39 -5.24
C ALA A 47 9.75 -1.19 -4.90
N HIS A 48 9.21 -1.98 -3.97
CA HIS A 48 7.81 -1.86 -3.53
C HIS A 48 7.53 -0.50 -2.86
N PHE A 49 8.50 0.02 -2.10
CA PHE A 49 8.43 1.37 -1.53
C PHE A 49 8.27 2.44 -2.61
N GLU A 50 9.11 2.42 -3.65
CA GLU A 50 9.02 3.40 -4.74
C GLU A 50 7.71 3.28 -5.52
N THR A 51 7.22 2.06 -5.75
CA THR A 51 5.92 1.84 -6.40
C THR A 51 4.78 2.47 -5.60
N LEU A 52 4.65 2.16 -4.31
CA LEU A 52 3.58 2.73 -3.48
C LEU A 52 3.69 4.25 -3.34
N ARG A 53 4.92 4.76 -3.18
CA ARG A 53 5.19 6.19 -3.13
C ARG A 53 4.72 6.88 -4.42
N GLN A 54 5.04 6.31 -5.58
CA GLN A 54 4.67 6.86 -6.87
C GLN A 54 3.15 6.78 -7.10
N GLU A 55 2.50 5.68 -6.70
CA GLU A 55 1.03 5.55 -6.76
C GLU A 55 0.33 6.65 -5.94
N ILE A 56 0.82 6.97 -4.74
CA ILE A 56 0.28 8.06 -3.91
C ILE A 56 0.49 9.42 -4.59
N ILE A 57 1.66 9.65 -5.17
CA ILE A 57 1.98 10.88 -5.91
C ILE A 57 1.07 11.05 -7.13
N ASP A 58 0.88 9.98 -7.90
CA ASP A 58 0.06 10.02 -9.11
C ASP A 58 -1.42 10.17 -8.78
N PHE A 59 -1.89 9.50 -7.73
CA PHE A 59 -3.23 9.68 -7.19
C PHE A 59 -3.48 11.14 -6.79
N THR A 60 -2.62 11.70 -5.92
CA THR A 60 -2.79 13.08 -5.46
C THR A 60 -2.74 14.08 -6.60
N LYS A 61 -1.84 13.89 -7.57
CA LYS A 61 -1.77 14.71 -8.78
C LYS A 61 -3.07 14.63 -9.62
N ALA A 62 -3.61 13.43 -9.82
CA ALA A 62 -4.85 13.24 -10.59
C ALA A 62 -6.07 13.94 -9.94
N HIS A 63 -6.08 14.03 -8.61
CA HIS A 63 -7.14 14.68 -7.85
C HIS A 63 -6.85 16.15 -7.48
N GLY A 64 -5.75 16.72 -7.97
CA GLY A 64 -5.38 18.13 -7.69
C GLY A 64 -5.00 18.38 -6.23
N ILE A 65 -4.60 17.34 -5.49
CA ILE A 65 -4.15 17.43 -4.10
C ILE A 65 -2.65 17.78 -4.11
N SER A 66 -2.28 18.84 -3.38
CA SER A 66 -0.86 19.20 -3.24
C SER A 66 -0.11 18.12 -2.49
N LYS A 67 1.14 17.84 -2.90
CA LYS A 67 2.05 16.93 -2.16
C LYS A 67 2.27 17.40 -0.73
N GLU A 68 2.28 18.71 -0.50
CA GLU A 68 2.47 19.31 0.84
C GLU A 68 1.34 18.92 1.78
N SER A 69 0.12 18.72 1.26
CA SER A 69 -1.03 18.28 2.07
C SER A 69 -0.79 16.92 2.72
N LEU A 70 0.02 16.04 2.12
CA LEU A 70 0.35 14.72 2.68
C LEU A 70 1.17 14.80 3.98
N THR A 71 1.80 15.94 4.26
CA THR A 71 2.57 16.14 5.49
C THR A 71 1.78 16.73 6.64
N LYS A 72 0.55 17.21 6.37
CA LYS A 72 -0.27 17.91 7.36
C LYS A 72 -1.67 17.31 7.38
N PRO A 73 -2.05 16.59 8.45
CA PRO A 73 -3.35 15.93 8.55
C PRO A 73 -4.54 16.85 8.26
N ASP A 74 -4.49 18.10 8.74
CA ASP A 74 -5.54 19.09 8.49
C ASP A 74 -5.70 19.45 7.02
N LEU A 75 -4.58 19.67 6.31
CA LEU A 75 -4.59 19.98 4.88
C LEU A 75 -4.99 18.77 4.05
N LEU A 76 -4.57 17.58 4.46
CA LEU A 76 -4.99 16.33 3.80
C LEU A 76 -6.50 16.16 3.93
N ARG A 77 -7.04 16.32 5.14
CA ARG A 77 -8.49 16.24 5.40
C ARG A 77 -9.28 17.25 4.57
N GLU A 78 -8.83 18.50 4.50
CA GLU A 78 -9.49 19.51 3.68
C GLU A 78 -9.46 19.15 2.19
N ALA A 79 -8.31 18.68 1.69
CA ALA A 79 -8.15 18.31 0.29
C ALA A 79 -8.99 17.08 -0.09
N THR A 80 -9.16 16.13 0.84
CA THR A 80 -9.90 14.89 0.59
C THR A 80 -11.42 15.03 0.76
N CYS A 81 -11.92 16.10 1.39
CA CYS A 81 -13.37 16.37 1.50
C CYS A 81 -14.13 16.41 0.16
N LYS A 82 -13.42 16.65 -0.95
CA LYS A 82 -13.99 16.72 -2.31
C LYS A 82 -13.93 15.40 -3.07
N LEU A 83 -13.26 14.39 -2.51
CA LEU A 83 -13.14 13.07 -3.13
C LEU A 83 -14.45 12.28 -3.03
N SER A 84 -14.67 11.43 -4.02
CA SER A 84 -15.74 10.43 -3.94
C SER A 84 -15.42 9.39 -2.86
N THR A 85 -16.43 8.67 -2.35
CA THR A 85 -16.20 7.57 -1.39
C THR A 85 -15.22 6.52 -1.94
N PRO A 86 -15.33 6.04 -3.20
CA PRO A 86 -14.34 5.11 -3.76
C PRO A 86 -12.91 5.67 -3.79
N ASP A 87 -12.75 6.96 -4.13
CA ASP A 87 -11.43 7.59 -4.16
C ASP A 87 -10.85 7.76 -2.75
N LEU A 88 -11.69 8.05 -1.75
CA LEU A 88 -11.30 8.09 -0.34
C LEU A 88 -10.84 6.72 0.15
N GLU A 89 -11.59 5.66 -0.13
CA GLU A 89 -11.23 4.29 0.21
C GLU A 89 -9.91 3.89 -0.45
N ARG A 90 -9.73 4.24 -1.73
CA ARG A 90 -8.49 3.98 -2.47
C ARG A 90 -7.29 4.72 -1.85
N LEU A 91 -7.44 5.99 -1.51
CA LEU A 91 -6.37 6.77 -0.87
C LEU A 91 -6.03 6.20 0.51
N ALA A 92 -7.03 5.86 1.31
CA ALA A 92 -6.83 5.25 2.63
C ALA A 92 -6.05 3.94 2.52
N LEU A 93 -6.42 3.07 1.59
CA LEU A 93 -5.72 1.81 1.34
C LEU A 93 -4.26 2.02 0.91
N LEU A 94 -3.99 3.00 0.05
CA LEU A 94 -2.62 3.35 -0.37
C LEU A 94 -1.77 3.81 0.82
N LEU A 95 -2.31 4.70 1.65
CA LEU A 95 -1.61 5.22 2.83
C LEU A 95 -1.38 4.12 3.88
N GLU A 96 -2.36 3.26 4.11
CA GLU A 96 -2.25 2.14 5.05
C GLU A 96 -1.20 1.11 4.59
N ARG A 97 -1.16 0.77 3.30
CA ARG A 97 -0.10 -0.09 2.72
C ARG A 97 1.28 0.53 2.87
N PHE A 98 1.39 1.83 2.66
CA PHE A 98 2.65 2.55 2.78
C PHE A 98 3.12 2.63 4.24
N GLU A 99 2.21 2.91 5.18
CA GLU A 99 2.48 2.88 6.61
C GLU A 99 2.93 1.49 7.05
N HIS A 100 2.20 0.44 6.64
CA HIS A 100 2.55 -0.94 6.95
C HIS A 100 3.96 -1.28 6.48
N LEU A 101 4.31 -0.92 5.24
CA LEU A 101 5.65 -1.13 4.70
C LEU A 101 6.72 -0.44 5.55
N ILE A 102 6.50 0.82 5.94
CA ILE A 102 7.47 1.58 6.74
C ILE A 102 7.60 1.00 8.16
N VAL A 103 6.50 0.62 8.80
CA VAL A 103 6.47 0.17 10.19
C VAL A 103 6.92 -1.28 10.33
N LYS A 104 6.43 -2.16 9.47
CA LYS A 104 6.71 -3.61 9.51
C LYS A 104 7.95 -4.01 8.72
N LYS A 105 8.45 -3.12 7.86
CA LYS A 105 9.59 -3.36 6.96
C LYS A 105 9.34 -4.49 5.96
N GLU A 106 8.08 -4.79 5.69
CA GLU A 106 7.64 -5.77 4.70
C GLU A 106 6.37 -5.30 3.98
N PRO A 107 6.11 -5.72 2.73
CA PRO A 107 4.89 -5.40 2.01
C PRO A 107 3.66 -5.95 2.73
N TRP A 108 2.57 -5.17 2.74
CA TRP A 108 1.30 -5.68 3.21
C TRP A 108 0.84 -6.82 2.29
N LYS A 109 0.69 -8.01 2.87
CA LYS A 109 0.09 -9.18 2.24
C LYS A 109 -1.42 -9.18 2.49
N ASN A 110 -2.21 -9.10 1.43
CA ASN A 110 -3.65 -9.32 1.53
C ASN A 110 -3.94 -10.83 1.52
N THR A 111 -3.48 -11.52 2.56
CA THR A 111 -3.58 -12.97 2.66
C THR A 111 -5.05 -13.41 2.63
N GLU A 112 -5.95 -12.67 3.26
CA GLU A 112 -7.39 -13.00 3.27
C GLU A 112 -8.02 -12.91 1.87
N ALA A 113 -7.71 -11.89 1.05
CA ALA A 113 -8.25 -11.81 -0.30
C ALA A 113 -7.66 -12.89 -1.22
N ILE A 114 -6.38 -13.23 -1.07
CA ILE A 114 -5.75 -14.33 -1.81
C ILE A 114 -6.35 -15.67 -1.38
N GLU A 115 -6.52 -15.91 -0.07
CA GLU A 115 -7.15 -17.13 0.45
C GLU A 115 -8.62 -17.24 0.02
N HIS A 116 -9.37 -16.14 0.03
CA HIS A 116 -10.73 -16.10 -0.48
C HIS A 116 -10.76 -16.37 -1.99
N GLY A 117 -9.89 -15.70 -2.76
CA GLY A 117 -9.72 -15.91 -4.19
C GLY A 117 -9.41 -17.37 -4.50
N GLU A 118 -8.49 -17.97 -3.76
CA GLU A 118 -8.13 -19.37 -3.90
C GLU A 118 -9.28 -20.31 -3.54
N LYS A 119 -9.94 -20.07 -2.39
CA LYS A 119 -11.05 -20.89 -1.91
C LYS A 119 -12.24 -20.94 -2.87
N PHE A 120 -12.57 -19.82 -3.51
CA PHE A 120 -13.78 -19.70 -4.31
C PHE A 120 -13.54 -19.74 -5.82
N TYR A 121 -12.33 -19.37 -6.27
CA TYR A 121 -12.02 -19.23 -7.69
C TYR A 121 -10.79 -20.02 -8.12
N HIS A 122 -10.07 -20.67 -7.20
CA HIS A 122 -8.89 -21.49 -7.50
C HIS A 122 -7.88 -20.72 -8.36
N ILE A 123 -7.63 -19.46 -8.00
CA ILE A 123 -6.83 -18.52 -8.80
C ILE A 123 -5.42 -19.04 -9.08
N LYS A 124 -4.83 -19.81 -8.16
CA LYS A 124 -3.55 -20.47 -8.37
C LYS A 124 -3.64 -21.57 -9.41
N GLU A 125 -4.65 -22.44 -9.32
CA GLU A 125 -4.85 -23.50 -10.33
C GLU A 125 -5.09 -22.90 -11.72
N GLN A 126 -5.84 -21.81 -11.80
CA GLN A 126 -6.07 -21.08 -13.05
C GLN A 126 -4.78 -20.46 -13.60
N TYR A 127 -3.98 -19.83 -12.74
CA TYR A 127 -2.69 -19.27 -13.12
C TYR A 127 -1.73 -20.37 -13.62
N ASP A 128 -1.59 -21.46 -12.86
CA ASP A 128 -0.72 -22.59 -13.20
C ASP A 128 -1.16 -23.23 -14.53
N SER A 129 -2.47 -23.36 -14.77
CA SER A 129 -3.02 -23.85 -16.04
C SER A 129 -2.68 -22.93 -17.21
N GLN A 130 -2.76 -21.60 -17.02
CA GLN A 130 -2.41 -20.62 -18.05
C GLN A 130 -0.92 -20.66 -18.37
N VAL A 131 -0.06 -20.69 -17.34
CA VAL A 131 1.40 -20.79 -17.53
C VAL A 131 1.74 -22.07 -18.30
N SER A 132 1.18 -23.22 -17.89
CA SER A 132 1.40 -24.50 -18.58
C SER A 132 0.95 -24.47 -20.04
N LEU A 133 -0.20 -23.85 -20.33
CA LEU A 133 -0.67 -23.69 -21.71
C LEU A 133 0.32 -22.86 -22.54
N LEU A 134 0.80 -21.73 -21.99
CA LEU A 134 1.74 -20.84 -22.68
C LEU A 134 3.09 -21.52 -22.97
N GLU A 135 3.56 -22.40 -22.08
CA GLU A 135 4.72 -23.27 -22.31
C GLU A 135 4.46 -24.26 -23.44
N GLN A 136 3.31 -24.95 -23.42
CA GLN A 136 2.96 -25.94 -24.43
C GLN A 136 2.86 -25.36 -25.85
N VAL A 137 2.31 -24.15 -25.97
CA VAL A 137 2.21 -23.46 -27.27
C VAL A 137 3.51 -22.73 -27.67
N GLY A 138 4.56 -22.82 -26.83
CA GLY A 138 5.88 -22.25 -27.11
C GLY A 138 5.93 -20.73 -27.09
N ILE A 139 4.93 -20.08 -26.50
CA ILE A 139 4.89 -18.62 -26.28
C ILE A 139 5.78 -18.28 -25.08
N LEU A 140 5.71 -19.11 -24.04
CA LEU A 140 6.58 -19.00 -22.88
C LEU A 140 7.86 -19.80 -23.13
N LYS A 141 8.99 -19.10 -23.14
CA LYS A 141 10.32 -19.71 -23.26
C LYS A 141 11.21 -19.13 -22.17
N GLU A 142 11.91 -20.00 -21.44
CA GLU A 142 12.86 -19.60 -20.40
C GLU A 142 12.27 -18.65 -19.34
N GLY A 143 10.99 -18.80 -19.02
CA GLY A 143 10.31 -17.97 -18.02
C GLY A 143 9.90 -16.57 -18.51
N ALA A 144 9.89 -16.32 -19.82
CA ALA A 144 9.42 -15.06 -20.38
C ALA A 144 8.51 -15.27 -21.60
N ILE A 145 7.60 -14.33 -21.81
CA ILE A 145 6.65 -14.32 -22.92
C ILE A 145 7.29 -13.60 -24.11
N THR A 146 7.37 -14.27 -25.26
CA THR A 146 7.78 -13.62 -26.50
C THR A 146 6.56 -13.01 -27.18
N GLY A 147 6.48 -11.67 -27.18
CA GLY A 147 5.41 -10.93 -27.83
C GLY A 147 5.45 -11.02 -29.35
N ILE A 148 4.31 -10.77 -29.99
CA ILE A 148 4.20 -10.71 -31.46
C ILE A 148 5.03 -9.59 -32.08
N ASP A 149 5.39 -8.57 -31.29
CA ASP A 149 6.29 -7.50 -31.67
C ASP A 149 7.78 -7.87 -31.52
N GLY A 150 8.07 -9.12 -31.15
CA GLY A 150 9.42 -9.65 -30.92
C GLY A 150 10.04 -9.25 -29.59
N LYS A 151 9.28 -8.57 -28.70
CA LYS A 151 9.79 -8.19 -27.38
C LYS A 151 9.55 -9.28 -26.34
N ILE A 152 10.33 -9.21 -25.25
CA ILE A 152 10.28 -10.14 -24.14
C ILE A 152 9.55 -9.48 -22.98
N TYR A 153 8.53 -10.15 -22.45
CA TYR A 153 7.75 -9.71 -21.30
C TYR A 153 7.90 -10.69 -20.13
N PRO A 154 8.04 -10.20 -18.89
CA PRO A 154 8.01 -11.07 -17.72
C PRO A 154 6.61 -11.64 -17.52
N ILE A 155 6.52 -12.82 -16.89
CA ILE A 155 5.25 -13.38 -16.45
C ILE A 155 4.80 -12.61 -15.20
N PRO A 156 3.58 -12.04 -15.16
CA PRO A 156 3.04 -11.47 -13.93
C PRO A 156 2.97 -12.52 -12.83
N THR A 157 3.31 -12.18 -11.59
CA THR A 157 3.14 -13.12 -10.47
C THR A 157 1.70 -13.06 -9.95
N LEU A 158 1.26 -14.12 -9.27
CA LEU A 158 -0.10 -14.19 -8.70
C LEU A 158 -0.39 -13.03 -7.71
N GLU A 159 0.66 -12.50 -7.09
CA GLU A 159 0.59 -11.40 -6.12
C GLU A 159 0.47 -10.00 -6.76
N GLN A 160 0.64 -9.87 -8.08
CA GLN A 160 0.60 -8.62 -8.84
C GLN A 160 -0.79 -8.36 -9.42
#